data_AF-F0GKF9-F1
#
_entry.id   AF-F0GKF9-F1
#
_cell.length_a   1.000
_cell.length_b   1.000
_cell.length_c   1.000
_cell.angle_alpha   90.00
_cell.angle_beta   90.00
_cell.angle_gamma   90.00
#
_symmetry.space_group_name_H-M   'P 1'
#
loop_
_entity.id
_entity.type
_entity.pdbx_description
1 polymer ?
#
loop_
_entity_poly.entity_id
_entity_poly.type
_entity_poly.pdbx_seq_one_letter_code
_entity_poly.pdbx_strand_id
1 'polypeptide(L)'
;MLADPGMLGLAPKYLSWLWQGFLLTLGLAAASAFAATVGGLLLAVMRHARGAVPRAAAAAYIVAFRNTPLLVQLLFWYFGVASLLPDTWIAWLNARHAWRAGPLALAWPSFEFVAGWVGLSAYTAAFVAEECAAGLRGVRRAQHDAAAALGLTPWQALRYVVLPQAVRIA
;
A
#
# COMPACT_ATOMS: atom_id res chain seq x y z
N MET A 1 -16.18 42.14 -23.25
CA MET A 1 -15.20 41.10 -22.87
C MET A 1 -15.81 39.75 -23.21
N LEU A 2 -15.90 39.44 -24.50
CA LEU A 2 -16.48 38.19 -25.01
C LEU A 2 -15.38 37.12 -24.95
N ALA A 3 -15.71 35.93 -24.44
CA ALA A 3 -14.77 34.81 -24.43
C ALA A 3 -14.28 34.53 -25.86
N ASP A 4 -12.97 34.56 -26.05
CA ASP A 4 -12.33 34.27 -27.32
C ASP A 4 -12.80 32.89 -27.83
N PRO A 5 -13.28 32.72 -29.08
CA PRO A 5 -13.81 31.45 -29.57
C PRO A 5 -12.86 30.26 -29.40
N GLY A 6 -11.54 30.52 -29.37
CA GLY A 6 -10.52 29.51 -29.05
C GLY A 6 -10.55 29.02 -27.58
N MET A 7 -10.99 29.84 -26.62
CA MET A 7 -11.14 29.47 -25.21
C MET A 7 -12.26 28.43 -24.99
N LEU A 8 -13.35 28.51 -25.77
CA LEU A 8 -14.47 27.57 -25.68
C LEU A 8 -14.08 26.15 -26.11
N GLY A 9 -13.15 25.99 -27.03
CA GLY A 9 -12.60 24.68 -27.43
C GLY A 9 -11.63 24.07 -26.42
N LEU A 10 -11.03 24.89 -25.54
CA LEU A 10 -10.10 24.43 -24.51
C LEU A 10 -10.82 23.92 -23.26
N ALA A 11 -12.00 24.46 -22.93
CA ALA A 11 -12.75 24.07 -21.72
C ALA A 11 -13.09 22.57 -21.65
N PRO A 12 -13.60 21.90 -22.73
CA PRO A 12 -13.86 20.46 -22.71
C PRO A 12 -12.58 19.64 -22.51
N LYS A 13 -11.46 20.09 -23.08
CA LYS A 13 -10.16 19.42 -22.96
C LYS A 13 -9.64 19.47 -21.52
N TYR A 14 -9.71 20.62 -20.85
CA TYR A 14 -9.32 20.73 -19.44
C TYR A 14 -10.20 19.88 -18.53
N LEU A 15 -11.51 19.86 -18.77
CA LEU A 15 -12.43 19.03 -18.00
C LEU A 15 -12.09 17.54 -18.17
N SER A 16 -11.74 17.11 -19.38
CA SER A 16 -11.30 15.75 -19.65
C SER A 16 -10.01 15.39 -18.92
N TRP A 17 -9.03 16.30 -18.84
CA TRP A 17 -7.78 16.10 -18.12
C TRP A 17 -7.97 16.05 -16.62
N LEU A 18 -8.81 16.92 -16.06
CA LEU A 18 -9.17 16.89 -14.64
C LEU A 18 -9.87 15.59 -14.28
N TRP A 19 -10.79 15.13 -15.13
CA TRP A 19 -11.48 13.85 -14.94
C TRP A 19 -10.50 12.67 -14.98
N GLN A 20 -9.58 12.64 -15.95
CA GLN A 20 -8.54 11.62 -16.04
C GLN A 20 -7.62 11.64 -14.81
N GLY A 21 -7.15 12.82 -14.39
CA GLY A 21 -6.31 12.96 -13.20
C GLY A 21 -7.02 12.53 -11.91
N PHE A 22 -8.31 12.86 -11.78
CA PHE A 22 -9.16 12.42 -10.68
C PHE A 22 -9.27 10.89 -10.63
N LEU A 23 -9.60 10.25 -11.76
CA LEU A 23 -9.69 8.80 -11.85
C LEU A 23 -8.34 8.11 -11.58
N LEU A 24 -7.24 8.67 -12.09
CA LEU A 24 -5.89 8.17 -11.81
C LEU A 24 -5.56 8.24 -10.32
N THR A 25 -5.90 9.35 -9.66
CA THR A 25 -5.69 9.51 -8.21
C THR A 25 -6.50 8.51 -7.42
N LEU A 26 -7.78 8.32 -7.76
CA LEU A 26 -8.65 7.36 -7.09
C LEU A 26 -8.15 5.92 -7.31
N GLY A 27 -7.75 5.58 -8.54
CA GLY A 27 -7.20 4.27 -8.88
C GLY A 27 -5.88 3.99 -8.15
N LEU A 28 -4.97 4.97 -8.11
CA LEU A 28 -3.70 4.86 -7.41
C LEU A 28 -3.91 4.72 -5.90
N ALA A 29 -4.83 5.51 -5.31
CA ALA A 29 -5.16 5.43 -3.90
C ALA A 29 -5.77 4.07 -3.55
N ALA A 30 -6.73 3.57 -4.34
CA ALA A 30 -7.36 2.28 -4.11
C ALA A 30 -6.37 1.11 -4.23
N ALA A 31 -5.57 1.10 -5.31
CA ALA A 31 -4.54 0.07 -5.50
C ALA A 31 -3.48 0.11 -4.40
N SER A 32 -3.06 1.32 -3.99
CA SER A 32 -2.06 1.49 -2.94
C SER A 32 -2.59 1.06 -1.59
N ALA A 33 -3.82 1.46 -1.24
CA ALA A 33 -4.47 1.08 0.01
C ALA A 33 -4.65 -0.43 0.12
N PHE A 34 -5.11 -1.08 -0.96
CA PHE A 34 -5.27 -2.54 -0.98
C PHE A 34 -3.92 -3.25 -0.76
N ALA A 35 -2.91 -2.93 -1.58
CA ALA A 35 -1.60 -3.58 -1.49
C ALA A 35 -0.88 -3.27 -0.16
N ALA A 36 -0.98 -2.02 0.34
CA ALA A 36 -0.43 -1.64 1.63
C ALA A 36 -1.12 -2.37 2.80
N THR A 37 -2.44 -2.55 2.73
CA THR A 37 -3.19 -3.29 3.75
C THR A 37 -2.75 -4.75 3.78
N VAL A 38 -2.72 -5.41 2.63
CA VAL A 38 -2.26 -6.81 2.52
C VAL A 38 -0.81 -6.94 2.99
N GLY A 39 0.10 -6.10 2.47
CA GLY A 39 1.51 -6.11 2.84
C GLY A 39 1.74 -5.79 4.32
N GLY A 40 1.03 -4.81 4.86
CA GLY A 40 1.10 -4.42 6.27
C GLY A 40 0.61 -5.51 7.22
N LEU A 41 -0.49 -6.21 6.87
CA LEU A 41 -0.97 -7.36 7.62
C LEU A 41 0.04 -8.52 7.59
N LEU A 42 0.65 -8.79 6.42
CA LEU A 42 1.71 -9.81 6.31
C LEU A 42 2.93 -9.45 7.17
N LEU A 43 3.39 -8.20 7.14
CA LEU A 43 4.48 -7.71 7.98
C LEU A 43 4.15 -7.80 9.48
N ALA A 44 2.91 -7.46 9.85
CA ALA A 44 2.43 -7.61 11.24
C ALA A 44 2.47 -9.08 11.68
N VAL A 45 2.02 -10.02 10.84
CA VAL A 45 2.11 -11.47 11.11
C VAL A 45 3.57 -11.92 11.25
N MET A 46 4.45 -11.52 10.32
CA MET A 46 5.87 -11.86 10.35
C MET A 46 6.55 -11.36 11.62
N ARG A 47 6.17 -10.18 12.12
CA ARG A 47 6.72 -9.59 13.35
C ARG A 47 6.34 -10.35 14.62
N HIS A 48 5.23 -11.10 14.60
CA HIS A 48 4.78 -11.96 15.70
C HIS A 48 5.13 -13.45 15.48
N ALA A 49 5.82 -13.78 14.39
CA ALA A 49 6.26 -15.15 14.13
C ALA A 49 7.28 -15.61 15.20
N ARG A 50 7.25 -16.90 15.54
CA ARG A 50 8.17 -17.50 16.52
C ARG A 50 9.64 -17.47 16.07
N GLY A 51 9.90 -17.45 14.76
CA GLY A 51 11.24 -17.45 14.18
C GLY A 51 11.93 -16.09 14.23
N ALA A 52 13.24 -16.07 14.52
CA ALA A 52 14.02 -14.84 14.56
C ALA A 52 14.15 -14.15 13.19
N VAL A 53 14.31 -14.94 12.11
CA VAL A 53 14.49 -14.43 10.74
C VAL A 53 13.30 -13.60 10.23
N PRO A 54 12.05 -14.12 10.18
CA PRO A 54 10.91 -13.34 9.69
C PRO A 54 10.65 -12.09 10.55
N ARG A 55 10.86 -12.20 11.86
CA ARG A 55 10.73 -11.06 12.79
C ARG A 55 11.77 -9.99 12.53
N ALA A 56 13.03 -10.36 12.32
CA ALA A 56 14.11 -9.44 11.99
C ALA A 56 13.90 -8.80 10.61
N ALA A 57 13.47 -9.57 9.60
CA ALA A 57 13.17 -9.06 8.27
C ALA A 57 12.04 -8.01 8.30
N ALA A 58 10.94 -8.30 9.00
CA ALA A 58 9.84 -7.34 9.17
C ALA A 58 10.28 -6.08 9.95
N ALA A 59 11.10 -6.25 10.99
CA ALA A 59 11.64 -5.11 11.74
C ALA A 59 12.55 -4.24 10.88
N ALA A 60 13.47 -4.84 10.12
CA ALA A 60 14.38 -4.12 9.23
C ALA A 60 13.61 -3.36 8.14
N TYR A 61 12.60 -3.99 7.53
CA TYR A 61 11.71 -3.33 6.58
C TYR A 61 11.02 -2.11 7.21
N ILE A 62 10.34 -2.30 8.35
CA ILE A 62 9.58 -1.22 8.99
C ILE A 62 10.49 -0.06 9.39
N VAL A 63 11.68 -0.35 9.93
CA VAL A 63 12.68 0.66 10.27
C VAL A 63 13.14 1.42 9.02
N ALA A 64 13.48 0.73 7.92
CA ALA A 64 13.94 1.39 6.70
C ALA A 64 12.86 2.31 6.09
N PHE A 65 11.62 1.81 5.97
CA PHE A 65 10.55 2.52 5.29
C PHE A 65 9.90 3.63 6.13
N ARG A 66 9.92 3.54 7.47
CA ARG A 66 9.41 4.62 8.34
C ARG A 66 10.43 5.73 8.60
N ASN A 67 11.72 5.43 8.48
CA ASN A 67 12.79 6.41 8.73
C ASN A 67 13.29 7.11 7.44
N THR A 68 12.66 6.87 6.30
CA THR A 68 12.98 7.54 5.04
C THR A 68 11.80 8.40 4.57
N PRO A 69 12.02 9.66 4.16
CA PRO A 69 10.93 10.51 3.69
C PRO A 69 10.19 9.89 2.49
N LEU A 70 8.86 9.96 2.49
CA LEU A 70 8.05 9.41 1.40
C LEU A 70 8.49 9.94 0.03
N LEU A 71 8.81 11.24 -0.06
CA LEU A 71 9.27 11.85 -1.31
C LEU A 71 10.55 11.17 -1.82
N VAL A 72 11.51 10.88 -0.94
CA VAL A 72 12.75 10.18 -1.31
C VAL A 72 12.45 8.79 -1.82
N GLN A 73 11.50 8.07 -1.21
CA GLN A 73 11.09 6.76 -1.69
C GLN A 73 10.43 6.84 -3.06
N LEU A 74 9.50 7.78 -3.28
CA LEU A 74 8.86 7.96 -4.59
C LEU A 74 9.89 8.27 -5.68
N LEU A 75 10.86 9.15 -5.39
CA LEU A 75 11.97 9.45 -6.29
C LEU A 75 12.86 8.22 -6.50
N PHE A 76 13.12 7.44 -5.46
CA PHE A 76 13.90 6.20 -5.55
C PHE A 76 13.21 5.18 -6.45
N TRP A 77 11.91 4.93 -6.30
CA TRP A 77 11.19 3.98 -7.15
C TRP A 77 11.08 4.46 -8.59
N TYR A 78 10.87 5.76 -8.80
CA TYR A 78 10.71 6.33 -10.14
C TYR A 78 12.04 6.48 -10.89
N PHE A 79 13.08 7.03 -10.25
CA PHE A 79 14.38 7.28 -10.88
C PHE A 79 15.45 6.25 -10.52
N GLY A 80 15.53 5.88 -9.24
CA GLY A 80 16.59 5.02 -8.72
C GLY A 80 16.46 3.57 -9.18
N VAL A 81 15.29 2.94 -8.99
CA VAL A 81 15.05 1.57 -9.45
C VAL A 81 15.03 1.50 -10.97
N ALA A 82 14.44 2.49 -11.63
CA ALA A 82 14.46 2.57 -13.09
C ALA A 82 15.89 2.52 -13.64
N SER A 83 16.85 3.27 -13.06
CA SER A 83 18.23 3.29 -13.56
C SER A 83 19.01 2.00 -13.32
N LEU A 84 18.54 1.13 -12.43
CA LEU A 84 19.14 -0.17 -12.15
C LEU A 84 18.56 -1.30 -13.00
N LEU A 85 17.39 -1.08 -13.62
CA LEU A 85 16.74 -2.08 -14.46
C LEU A 85 17.43 -2.14 -15.84
N PRO A 86 17.52 -3.32 -16.47
CA PRO A 86 17.99 -3.43 -17.85
C PRO A 86 17.10 -2.61 -18.81
N ASP A 87 17.69 -2.03 -19.85
CA ASP A 87 16.97 -1.22 -20.85
C ASP A 87 15.77 -1.96 -21.46
N THR A 88 15.90 -3.29 -21.64
CA THR A 88 14.82 -4.14 -22.14
C THR A 88 13.62 -4.19 -21.18
N TRP A 89 13.87 -4.15 -19.87
CA TRP A 89 12.82 -4.16 -18.86
C TRP A 89 12.15 -2.80 -18.76
N ILE A 90 12.91 -1.71 -18.83
CA ILE A 90 12.36 -0.35 -18.86
C ILE A 90 11.51 -0.15 -20.12
N ALA A 91 12.02 -0.57 -21.28
CA ALA A 91 11.28 -0.49 -22.54
C ALA A 91 9.98 -1.31 -22.48
N TRP A 92 10.02 -2.51 -21.89
CA TRP A 92 8.82 -3.31 -21.66
C TRP A 92 7.86 -2.62 -20.69
N LEU A 93 8.30 -2.17 -19.52
CA LEU A 93 7.44 -1.48 -18.54
C LEU A 93 6.78 -0.22 -19.11
N ASN A 94 7.45 0.50 -20.01
CA ASN A 94 6.92 1.67 -20.69
C ASN A 94 6.09 1.33 -21.93
N ALA A 95 6.14 0.10 -22.43
CA ALA A 95 5.36 -0.31 -23.58
C ALA A 95 3.86 -0.31 -23.23
N ARG A 96 3.04 0.19 -24.16
CA ARG A 96 1.59 0.13 -24.01
C ARG A 96 1.11 -1.30 -24.21
N HIS A 97 0.86 -1.99 -23.10
CA HIS A 97 0.16 -3.26 -23.12
C HIS A 97 -1.34 -3.04 -22.93
N ALA A 98 -2.14 -3.85 -23.60
CA ALA A 98 -3.58 -3.90 -23.34
C ALA A 98 -4.03 -5.34 -23.48
N TRP A 99 -4.64 -5.87 -22.42
CA TRP A 99 -5.33 -7.14 -22.50
C TRP A 99 -6.70 -6.90 -23.13
N ARG A 100 -7.04 -7.68 -24.15
CA ARG A 100 -8.34 -7.58 -24.84
C ARG A 100 -9.06 -8.92 -24.74
N ALA A 101 -10.28 -8.87 -24.23
CA ALA A 101 -11.20 -10.00 -24.18
C ALA A 101 -12.58 -9.55 -24.71
N GLY A 102 -12.83 -9.78 -26.00
CA GLY A 102 -14.03 -9.30 -26.68
C GLY A 102 -14.12 -7.77 -26.68
N PRO A 103 -15.23 -7.16 -26.23
CA PRO A 103 -15.39 -5.71 -26.17
C PRO A 103 -14.61 -5.05 -25.01
N LEU A 104 -14.08 -5.84 -24.07
CA LEU A 104 -13.35 -5.33 -22.92
C LEU A 104 -11.85 -5.24 -23.25
N ALA A 105 -11.29 -4.04 -23.05
CA ALA A 105 -9.86 -3.79 -23.13
C ALA A 105 -9.36 -3.21 -21.80
N LEU A 106 -8.49 -3.95 -21.11
CA LEU A 106 -7.81 -3.49 -19.91
C LEU A 106 -6.41 -3.02 -20.30
N ALA A 107 -6.20 -1.70 -20.27
CA ALA A 107 -4.89 -1.13 -20.49
C ALA A 107 -3.98 -1.38 -19.28
N TRP A 108 -2.72 -1.68 -19.56
CA TRP A 108 -1.68 -1.75 -18.55
C TRP A 108 -1.38 -0.34 -18.01
N PRO A 109 -1.14 -0.21 -16.69
CA PRO A 109 -0.79 1.07 -16.08
C PRO A 109 0.51 1.63 -16.65
N SER A 110 0.65 2.96 -16.61
CA SER A 110 1.92 3.60 -16.99
C SER A 110 3.01 3.32 -15.95
N PHE A 111 4.27 3.51 -16.34
CA PHE A 111 5.39 3.33 -15.43
C PHE A 111 5.30 4.26 -14.21
N GLU A 112 4.86 5.51 -14.39
CA GLU A 112 4.63 6.48 -13.31
C GLU A 112 3.63 5.93 -12.28
N PHE A 113 2.54 5.32 -12.77
CA PHE A 113 1.53 4.72 -11.91
C PHE A 113 2.12 3.55 -11.13
N VAL A 114 2.88 2.66 -11.78
CA VAL A 114 3.50 1.50 -11.13
C VAL A 114 4.52 1.94 -10.08
N ALA A 115 5.42 2.87 -10.42
CA ALA A 115 6.43 3.39 -9.50
C ALA A 115 5.78 4.09 -8.30
N GLY A 116 4.76 4.92 -8.54
CA GLY A 116 3.98 5.57 -7.49
C GLY A 116 3.25 4.56 -6.61
N TRP A 117 2.62 3.54 -7.21
CA TRP A 117 1.91 2.49 -6.50
C TRP A 117 2.85 1.69 -5.60
N VAL A 118 3.99 1.25 -6.13
CA VAL A 118 5.00 0.51 -5.35
C VAL A 118 5.53 1.36 -4.21
N GLY A 119 5.89 2.62 -4.45
CA GLY A 119 6.42 3.50 -3.42
C GLY A 119 5.41 3.82 -2.33
N LEU A 120 4.18 4.20 -2.70
CA LEU A 120 3.10 4.46 -1.75
C LEU A 120 2.73 3.20 -0.96
N SER A 121 2.61 2.05 -1.62
CA SER A 121 2.30 0.79 -0.95
C SER A 121 3.39 0.35 0.02
N ALA A 122 4.66 0.43 -0.40
CA ALA A 122 5.77 0.01 0.45
C ALA A 122 5.90 0.92 1.68
N TYR A 123 5.80 2.23 1.49
CA TYR A 123 5.75 3.18 2.60
C TYR A 123 4.60 2.87 3.55
N THR A 124 3.37 2.83 3.02
CA THR A 124 2.15 2.73 3.81
C THR A 124 2.02 1.37 4.52
N ALA A 125 2.51 0.29 3.91
CA ALA A 125 2.52 -1.04 4.52
C ALA A 125 3.28 -1.06 5.85
N ALA A 126 4.38 -0.30 5.97
CA ALA A 126 5.13 -0.21 7.22
C ALA A 126 4.31 0.48 8.33
N PHE A 127 3.50 1.49 8.00
CA PHE A 127 2.60 2.15 8.95
C PHE A 127 1.44 1.24 9.33
N VAL A 128 0.78 0.59 8.36
CA VAL A 128 -0.30 -0.37 8.62
C VAL A 128 0.19 -1.49 9.56
N ALA A 129 1.39 -2.02 9.34
CA ALA A 129 1.95 -3.04 10.20
C ALA A 129 2.13 -2.57 11.66
N GLU A 130 2.54 -1.31 11.85
CA GLU A 130 2.70 -0.70 13.17
C GLU A 130 1.36 -0.42 13.85
N GLU A 131 0.37 0.09 13.11
CA GLU A 131 -1.00 0.30 13.62
C GLU A 131 -1.61 -1.03 14.07
N CYS A 132 -1.48 -2.10 13.26
CA CYS A 132 -1.92 -3.43 13.66
C CYS A 132 -1.20 -3.92 14.93
N ALA A 133 0.13 -3.74 15.00
CA ALA A 133 0.90 -4.12 16.18
C ALA A 133 0.58 -3.26 17.42
N ALA A 134 0.21 -1.99 17.24
CA ALA A 134 -0.24 -1.11 18.30
C ALA A 134 -1.62 -1.53 18.81
N GLY A 135 -2.57 -1.83 17.91
CA GLY A 135 -3.90 -2.34 18.25
C GLY A 135 -3.83 -3.64 19.07
N LEU A 136 -2.97 -4.58 18.68
CA LEU A 136 -2.75 -5.81 19.46
C LEU A 136 -2.18 -5.54 20.86
N ARG A 137 -1.23 -4.59 20.98
CA ARG A 137 -0.64 -4.20 22.27
C ARG A 137 -1.57 -3.35 23.14
N GLY A 138 -2.63 -2.78 22.56
CA GLY A 138 -3.63 -1.99 23.29
C GLY A 138 -4.51 -2.83 24.21
N VAL A 139 -4.57 -4.15 24.02
CA VAL A 139 -5.31 -5.07 24.90
C VAL A 139 -4.51 -5.31 26.18
N ARG A 140 -5.14 -5.07 27.34
CA ARG A 140 -4.49 -5.17 28.66
C ARG A 140 -3.98 -6.58 28.91
N ARG A 141 -2.75 -6.70 29.44
CA ARG A 141 -2.11 -7.97 29.84
C ARG A 141 -3.02 -8.88 30.68
N ALA A 142 -3.77 -8.31 31.62
CA ALA A 142 -4.70 -9.05 32.48
C ALA A 142 -5.75 -9.88 31.71
N GLN A 143 -6.12 -9.49 30.49
CA GLN A 143 -7.03 -10.28 29.68
C GLN A 143 -6.36 -11.47 29.00
N HIS A 144 -5.08 -11.36 28.67
CA HIS A 144 -4.30 -12.50 28.21
C HIS A 144 -4.13 -13.52 29.34
N ASP A 145 -3.87 -13.03 30.55
CA ASP A 145 -3.70 -13.88 31.74
C ASP A 145 -5.03 -14.57 32.12
N ALA A 146 -6.16 -13.84 32.06
CA ALA A 146 -7.49 -14.40 32.27
C ALA A 146 -7.86 -15.45 31.20
N ALA A 147 -7.55 -15.20 29.92
CA ALA A 147 -7.76 -16.17 28.85
C ALA A 147 -6.97 -17.47 29.09
N ALA A 148 -5.72 -17.35 29.54
CA ALA A 148 -4.89 -18.50 29.89
C ALA A 148 -5.44 -19.27 31.11
N ALA A 149 -5.95 -18.57 32.13
CA ALA A 149 -6.59 -19.18 33.30
C ALA A 149 -7.87 -19.97 32.96
N LEU A 150 -8.58 -19.54 31.91
CA LEU A 150 -9.73 -20.26 31.34
C LEU A 150 -9.34 -21.41 30.40
N GLY A 151 -8.05 -21.72 30.27
CA GLY A 151 -7.54 -22.82 29.44
C GLY A 151 -7.54 -22.54 27.94
N LEU A 152 -7.68 -21.27 27.51
CA LEU A 152 -7.64 -20.91 26.09
C LEU A 152 -6.21 -21.05 25.55
N THR A 153 -6.09 -21.68 24.38
CA THR A 153 -4.83 -21.69 23.61
C THR A 153 -4.47 -20.28 23.13
N PRO A 154 -3.20 -19.99 22.80
CA PRO A 154 -2.80 -18.68 22.27
C PRO A 154 -3.61 -18.23 21.06
N TRP A 155 -4.01 -19.17 20.20
CA TRP A 155 -4.85 -18.87 19.04
C TRP A 155 -6.28 -18.53 19.46
N GLN A 156 -6.88 -19.28 20.39
CA GLN A 156 -8.20 -18.95 20.91
C GLN A 156 -8.22 -17.61 21.65
N ALA A 157 -7.22 -17.33 22.48
CA ALA A 157 -7.05 -16.04 23.14
C ALA A 157 -6.92 -14.91 22.11
N LEU A 158 -6.12 -15.10 21.07
CA LEU A 158 -5.99 -14.13 19.96
C LEU A 158 -7.34 -13.90 19.26
N ARG A 159 -8.04 -14.97 18.86
CA ARG A 159 -9.28 -14.89 18.08
C ARG A 159 -10.47 -14.34 18.86
N TYR A 160 -10.65 -14.78 20.09
CA TYR A 160 -11.87 -14.53 20.86
C TYR A 160 -11.75 -13.40 21.87
N VAL A 161 -10.53 -13.02 22.27
CA VAL A 161 -10.30 -11.97 23.27
C VAL A 161 -9.58 -10.79 22.64
N VAL A 162 -8.40 -11.02 22.08
CA VAL A 162 -7.49 -9.93 21.67
C VAL A 162 -7.98 -9.24 20.40
N LEU A 163 -8.21 -9.99 19.31
CA LEU A 163 -8.59 -9.39 18.01
C LEU A 163 -9.89 -8.58 18.07
N PRO A 164 -11.01 -9.07 18.66
CA PRO A 164 -12.24 -8.28 18.75
C PRO A 164 -12.06 -6.98 19.54
N GLN A 165 -11.20 -6.98 20.55
CA GLN A 165 -10.94 -5.80 21.37
C GLN A 165 -9.94 -4.85 20.73
N ALA A 166 -8.89 -5.37 20.11
CA ALA A 166 -7.92 -4.62 19.32
C ALA A 166 -8.60 -3.83 18.20
N VAL A 167 -9.58 -4.44 17.51
CA VAL A 167 -10.37 -3.75 16.47
C VAL A 167 -11.30 -2.68 17.04
N ARG A 168 -11.74 -2.80 18.29
CA ARG A 168 -12.62 -1.80 18.93
C ARG A 168 -11.86 -0.57 19.44
N ILE A 169 -10.57 -0.73 19.75
CA ILE A 169 -9.73 0.35 20.31
C ILE A 169 -8.86 1.04 19.26
N ALA A 170 -8.63 0.40 18.11
CA ALA A 170 -7.97 0.98 16.95
C ALA A 170 -8.96 1.81 16.13
#